data_AF-C5L3F4-F1
#
_entry.id   AF-C5L3F4-F1
#
_cell.length_a   1.000
_cell.length_b   1.000
_cell.length_c   1.000
_cell.angle_alpha   90.00
_cell.angle_beta   90.00
_cell.angle_gamma   90.00
#
_symmetry.space_group_name_H-M   'P 1'
#
loop_
_entity.id
_entity.type
_entity.pdbx_description
1 polymer ?
#
loop_
_entity_poly.entity_id
_entity_poly.type
_entity_poly.pdbx_seq_one_letter_code
_entity_poly.pdbx_strand_id
1 'polypeptide(L)'
;CLTMKLPVASFWFFSCDLQYVKARVSGFGPVNGDPNGRFYYQQKAYLEAISVPKAWGILDSPKRTHVTIAVVDCGIEASHPDLKGVVIEGYNVVDDNNNTSPRGSHGTNMAGIIG
;
A
#
# COMPACT_ATOMS: atom_id res chain seq x y z
N CYS A 1 40.75 -5.18 35.65
CA CYS A 1 39.54 -5.92 36.02
C CYS A 1 38.49 -4.92 36.49
N LEU A 2 37.57 -4.53 35.63
CA LEU A 2 36.25 -3.95 35.94
C LEU A 2 35.59 -3.58 34.61
N THR A 3 34.87 -4.53 34.04
CA THR A 3 34.05 -4.36 32.84
C THR A 3 32.68 -3.88 33.30
N MET A 4 32.31 -2.63 33.01
CA MET A 4 30.96 -2.12 33.22
C MET A 4 29.99 -2.83 32.27
N LYS A 5 29.05 -3.59 32.84
CA LYS A 5 27.87 -4.10 32.13
C LYS A 5 26.85 -2.97 32.05
N LEU A 6 26.60 -2.45 30.85
CA LEU A 6 25.40 -1.67 30.56
C LEU A 6 24.23 -2.66 30.36
N PRO A 7 23.12 -2.54 31.11
CA PRO A 7 21.94 -3.34 30.86
C PRO A 7 21.28 -2.81 29.58
N VAL A 8 21.30 -3.61 28.53
CA VAL A 8 20.48 -3.34 27.34
C VAL A 8 19.03 -3.55 27.79
N ALA A 9 18.35 -2.45 28.11
CA ALA A 9 16.91 -2.45 28.18
C ALA A 9 16.39 -2.87 26.81
N SER A 10 15.67 -3.98 26.76
CA SER A 10 14.96 -4.46 25.58
C SER A 10 13.89 -3.44 25.20
N PHE A 11 14.30 -2.44 24.44
CA PHE A 11 13.39 -1.66 23.62
C PHE A 11 12.95 -2.59 22.50
N TRP A 12 11.70 -3.02 22.55
CA TRP A 12 10.99 -3.57 21.41
C TRP A 12 10.84 -2.45 20.37
N PHE A 13 11.92 -2.15 19.67
CA PHE A 13 11.82 -1.59 18.34
C PHE A 13 11.16 -2.69 17.52
N PHE A 14 9.94 -2.45 17.04
CA PHE A 14 9.45 -3.11 15.84
C PHE A 14 10.59 -2.95 14.83
N SER A 15 11.36 -4.02 14.59
CA SER A 15 12.35 -4.07 13.53
C SER A 15 11.57 -4.11 12.23
N CYS A 16 11.02 -2.96 11.86
CA CYS A 16 10.60 -2.71 10.50
C CYS A 16 11.91 -2.43 9.76
N ASP A 17 12.65 -3.51 9.48
CA ASP A 17 13.69 -3.45 8.46
C ASP A 17 12.99 -2.93 7.22
N LEU A 18 13.38 -1.72 6.82
CA LEU A 18 12.78 -0.94 5.76
C LEU A 18 12.92 -1.72 4.44
N GLN A 19 11.98 -2.63 4.23
CA GLN A 19 11.82 -3.37 2.99
C GLN A 19 11.14 -2.41 2.04
N TYR A 20 11.85 -1.99 1.00
CA TYR A 20 11.30 -1.12 -0.03
C TYR A 20 10.90 -2.00 -1.20
N VAL A 21 9.62 -1.94 -1.57
CA VAL A 21 9.07 -2.52 -2.78
C VAL A 21 8.33 -1.43 -3.53
N LYS A 22 8.93 -0.88 -4.59
CA LYS A 22 8.28 0.16 -5.43
C LYS A 22 7.20 -0.44 -6.30
N ALA A 23 6.01 -0.68 -5.78
CA ALA A 23 4.87 -0.95 -6.65
C ALA A 23 4.43 0.35 -7.30
N ARG A 24 4.39 0.37 -8.63
CA ARG A 24 3.63 1.39 -9.35
C ARG A 24 2.17 0.95 -9.37
N VAL A 25 1.30 1.78 -8.83
CA VAL A 25 -0.15 1.60 -8.84
C VAL A 25 -0.74 2.48 -9.95
N SER A 26 -1.50 1.89 -10.89
CA SER A 26 -2.24 2.63 -11.91
C SER A 26 -3.74 2.65 -11.57
N GLY A 27 -4.22 3.76 -11.03
CA GLY A 27 -5.64 3.88 -10.73
C GLY A 27 -6.00 5.23 -10.12
N PHE A 28 -6.90 5.95 -10.79
CA PHE A 28 -7.82 6.86 -10.13
C PHE A 28 -9.21 6.37 -10.53
N GLY A 29 -9.74 5.38 -9.82
CA GLY A 29 -10.96 4.67 -10.20
C GLY A 29 -11.06 3.35 -9.43
N PRO A 30 -12.27 2.84 -9.21
CA PRO A 30 -12.56 2.08 -8.01
C PRO A 30 -12.04 0.65 -8.05
N VAL A 31 -10.98 0.39 -7.32
CA VAL A 31 -10.63 -0.94 -6.81
C VAL A 31 -10.86 -1.01 -5.28
N ASN A 32 -10.89 0.14 -4.62
CA ASN A 32 -11.26 0.28 -3.19
C ASN A 32 -12.24 1.44 -2.93
N GLY A 33 -13.06 1.70 -3.95
CA GLY A 33 -13.93 2.86 -4.04
C GLY A 33 -15.21 2.61 -4.83
N ASP A 34 -15.42 1.36 -5.23
CA ASP A 34 -16.58 0.99 -6.02
C ASP A 34 -17.77 1.10 -5.09
N PRO A 35 -18.76 1.96 -5.38
CA PRO A 35 -20.00 1.93 -4.62
C PRO A 35 -20.65 0.53 -4.63
N ASN A 36 -20.29 -0.32 -5.60
CA ASN A 36 -20.73 -1.71 -5.74
C ASN A 36 -19.75 -2.73 -5.11
N GLY A 37 -18.61 -2.29 -4.58
CA GLY A 37 -17.64 -3.14 -3.92
C GLY A 37 -18.21 -3.72 -2.63
N ARG A 38 -18.02 -5.03 -2.41
CA ARG A 38 -18.62 -5.77 -1.27
C ARG A 38 -18.40 -5.08 0.07
N PHE A 39 -17.23 -4.47 0.28
CA PHE A 39 -16.82 -3.87 1.56
C PHE A 39 -16.87 -2.34 1.59
N TYR A 40 -17.43 -1.69 0.57
CA TYR A 40 -17.52 -0.22 0.52
C TYR A 40 -18.20 0.37 1.76
N TYR A 41 -19.23 -0.30 2.28
CA TYR A 41 -19.94 0.15 3.49
C TYR A 41 -19.04 0.27 4.72
N GLN A 42 -17.96 -0.52 4.82
CA GLN A 42 -16.98 -0.45 5.91
C GLN A 42 -16.02 0.74 5.74
N GLN A 43 -15.85 1.21 4.50
CA GLN A 43 -14.92 2.27 4.12
C GLN A 43 -15.58 3.64 4.01
N LYS A 44 -16.91 3.64 3.80
CA LYS A 44 -17.75 4.81 3.55
C LYS A 44 -17.45 5.97 4.49
N ALA A 45 -17.34 5.72 5.79
CA ALA A 45 -17.16 6.76 6.79
C ALA A 45 -15.92 7.62 6.54
N TYR A 46 -14.76 6.99 6.28
CA TYR A 46 -13.54 7.76 6.03
C TYR A 46 -13.52 8.35 4.61
N LEU A 47 -14.07 7.65 3.61
CA LEU A 47 -14.15 8.16 2.23
C LEU A 47 -15.04 9.41 2.13
N GLU A 48 -16.16 9.46 2.87
CA GLU A 48 -17.01 10.64 2.97
C GLU A 48 -16.34 11.77 3.73
N ALA A 49 -15.61 11.46 4.82
CA ALA A 49 -14.89 12.47 5.61
C ALA A 49 -13.87 13.26 4.78
N ILE A 50 -13.23 12.63 3.80
CA ILE A 50 -12.30 13.29 2.85
C ILE A 50 -12.93 13.60 1.48
N SER A 51 -14.25 13.57 1.38
CA SER A 51 -15.02 13.95 0.18
C SER A 51 -14.65 13.20 -1.11
N VAL A 52 -14.14 11.97 -1.00
CA VAL A 52 -13.73 11.16 -2.15
C VAL A 52 -14.90 10.85 -3.11
N PRO A 53 -16.10 10.46 -2.66
CA PRO A 53 -17.24 10.24 -3.56
C PRO A 53 -17.58 11.47 -4.41
N LYS A 54 -17.49 12.67 -3.81
CA LYS A 54 -17.70 13.94 -4.52
C LYS A 54 -16.60 14.17 -5.55
N ALA A 55 -15.34 13.93 -5.20
CA ALA A 55 -14.21 14.08 -6.11
C ALA A 55 -14.34 13.15 -7.33
N TRP A 56 -14.71 11.87 -7.12
CA TRP A 56 -14.95 10.94 -8.24
C TRP A 56 -16.09 11.37 -9.16
N GLY A 57 -17.14 12.01 -8.63
CA GLY A 57 -18.24 12.55 -9.43
C GLY A 57 -17.85 13.75 -10.32
N ILE A 58 -16.77 14.46 -10.00
CA ILE A 58 -16.23 15.57 -10.80
C ILE A 58 -15.31 15.05 -11.93
N LEU A 59 -14.67 13.90 -11.72
CA LEU A 59 -13.67 13.36 -12.64
C LEU A 59 -14.31 12.61 -13.81
N ASP A 60 -14.22 13.18 -15.00
CA ASP A 60 -14.61 12.55 -16.28
C ASP A 60 -13.63 11.43 -16.66
N SER A 61 -14.08 10.16 -16.63
CA SER A 61 -13.25 8.96 -16.88
C SER A 61 -12.36 9.02 -18.12
N PRO A 62 -12.84 9.40 -19.32
CA PRO A 62 -12.01 9.53 -20.53
C PRO A 62 -10.92 10.62 -20.46
N LYS A 63 -10.96 11.54 -19.48
CA LYS A 63 -9.96 12.60 -19.30
C LYS A 63 -8.98 12.33 -18.16
N ARG A 64 -9.09 11.20 -17.48
CA ARG A 64 -8.20 10.86 -16.36
C ARG A 64 -6.80 10.56 -16.89
N THR A 65 -5.82 11.29 -16.39
CA THR A 65 -4.40 10.97 -16.61
C THR A 65 -4.01 9.79 -15.74
N HIS A 66 -3.27 8.84 -16.32
CA HIS A 66 -2.68 7.76 -15.54
C HIS A 66 -1.63 8.36 -14.60
N VAL A 67 -1.78 8.12 -13.31
CA VAL A 67 -0.82 8.51 -12.29
C VAL A 67 -0.22 7.25 -11.71
N THR A 68 1.10 7.27 -11.57
CA THR A 68 1.87 6.24 -10.90
C THR A 68 2.10 6.66 -9.46
N ILE A 69 1.65 5.84 -8.52
CA ILE A 69 1.96 6.01 -7.09
C ILE A 69 2.95 4.92 -6.70
N ALA A 70 4.06 5.33 -6.07
CA ALA A 70 5.04 4.40 -5.50
C ALA A 70 4.68 4.09 -4.05
N VAL A 71 4.40 2.82 -3.76
CA VAL A 71 4.29 2.33 -2.38
C VAL A 71 5.68 1.94 -1.90
N VAL A 72 6.02 2.24 -0.66
CA VAL A 72 7.31 1.90 -0.05
C VAL A 72 7.03 1.18 1.25
N ASP A 73 7.02 -0.16 1.18
CA ASP A 73 6.49 -1.00 2.24
C ASP A 73 7.03 -2.43 2.13
N CYS A 74 6.61 -3.30 3.05
CA CYS A 74 7.04 -4.69 3.23
C CYS A 74 6.64 -5.66 2.10
N GLY A 75 6.46 -5.18 0.88
CA GLY A 75 5.96 -5.92 -0.27
C GLY A 75 4.45 -5.85 -0.42
N ILE A 76 3.98 -6.27 -1.59
CA ILE A 76 2.58 -6.22 -2.00
C ILE A 76 2.21 -7.53 -2.69
N GLU A 77 1.09 -8.10 -2.29
CA GLU A 77 0.50 -9.26 -2.96
C GLU A 77 -0.14 -8.86 -4.29
N ALA A 78 0.67 -8.75 -5.34
CA ALA A 78 0.20 -8.35 -6.67
C ALA A 78 -0.81 -9.33 -7.28
N SER A 79 -0.88 -10.57 -6.78
CA SER A 79 -1.87 -11.56 -7.23
C SER A 79 -3.23 -11.42 -6.53
N HIS A 80 -3.37 -10.53 -5.54
CA HIS A 80 -4.65 -10.27 -4.87
C HIS A 80 -5.71 -9.86 -5.91
N PRO A 81 -6.95 -10.41 -5.86
CA PRO A 81 -7.97 -10.13 -6.86
C PRO A 81 -8.22 -8.64 -7.09
N ASP A 82 -8.25 -7.85 -6.02
CA ASP A 82 -8.47 -6.39 -6.08
C ASP A 82 -7.21 -5.58 -6.46
N LEU A 83 -6.03 -6.20 -6.58
CA LEU A 83 -4.78 -5.54 -6.99
C LEU A 83 -4.27 -6.02 -8.37
N LYS A 84 -5.00 -6.94 -8.99
CA LYS A 84 -4.59 -7.55 -10.26
C LYS A 84 -4.56 -6.51 -11.37
N GLY A 85 -3.39 -6.32 -11.97
CA GLY A 85 -3.18 -5.33 -13.04
C GLY A 85 -2.97 -3.90 -12.54
N VAL A 86 -3.03 -3.67 -11.22
CA VAL A 86 -2.72 -2.39 -10.59
C VAL A 86 -1.23 -2.27 -10.33
N VAL A 87 -0.60 -3.33 -9.82
CA VAL A 87 0.84 -3.40 -9.54
C VAL A 87 1.59 -3.72 -10.83
N ILE A 88 2.27 -2.72 -11.42
CA ILE A 88 2.87 -2.86 -12.77
C ILE A 88 4.38 -3.17 -12.77
N GLU A 89 5.12 -2.79 -11.73
CA GLU A 89 6.55 -3.11 -11.56
C GLU A 89 6.92 -2.97 -10.07
N GLY A 90 8.04 -3.55 -9.66
CA GLY A 90 8.68 -3.19 -8.39
C GLY A 90 10.03 -3.83 -8.15
N TYR A 91 10.70 -3.32 -7.11
CA TYR A 91 12.06 -3.69 -6.74
C TYR A 91 12.16 -3.86 -5.24
N ASN A 92 12.65 -5.02 -4.79
CA ASN A 92 12.92 -5.35 -3.42
C ASN A 92 14.38 -5.06 -3.10
N VAL A 93 14.60 -3.95 -2.39
CA VAL A 93 15.96 -3.51 -2.01
C VAL A 93 16.61 -4.42 -0.97
N VAL A 94 15.84 -5.22 -0.24
CA VAL A 94 16.37 -6.02 0.88
C VAL A 94 16.97 -7.31 0.38
N ASP A 95 16.41 -7.89 -0.68
CA ASP A 95 16.95 -9.09 -1.33
C ASP A 95 17.63 -8.78 -2.67
N ASP A 96 17.78 -7.51 -3.01
CA ASP A 96 18.41 -7.00 -4.24
C ASP A 96 17.86 -7.66 -5.52
N ASN A 97 16.53 -7.70 -5.64
CA ASN A 97 15.84 -8.35 -6.77
C ASN A 97 14.47 -7.74 -7.06
N ASN A 98 13.75 -8.29 -8.03
CA ASN A 98 12.41 -7.81 -8.42
C ASN A 98 11.26 -8.57 -7.72
N ASN A 99 11.55 -9.40 -6.72
CA ASN A 99 10.52 -10.14 -6.00
C ASN A 99 9.86 -9.24 -4.94
N THR A 100 8.67 -8.77 -5.26
CA THR A 100 7.85 -7.88 -4.45
C THR A 100 6.92 -8.61 -3.48
N SER A 101 7.04 -9.94 -3.34
CA SER A 101 6.19 -10.73 -2.45
C SER A 101 6.17 -10.14 -1.04
N PRO A 102 4.98 -10.04 -0.43
CA PRO A 102 4.83 -9.42 0.87
C PRO A 102 5.50 -10.27 1.96
N ARG A 103 6.23 -9.63 2.87
CA ARG A 103 6.66 -10.23 4.15
C ARG A 103 5.67 -9.95 5.29
N GLY A 104 4.63 -9.18 5.02
CA GLY A 104 3.53 -8.87 5.93
C GLY A 104 2.36 -8.25 5.19
N SER A 105 1.22 -8.07 5.88
CA SER A 105 0.00 -7.54 5.26
C SER A 105 -0.01 -6.02 5.04
N HIS A 106 0.90 -5.28 5.68
CA HIS A 106 0.88 -3.82 5.71
C HIS A 106 0.91 -3.22 4.30
N GLY A 107 1.91 -3.56 3.49
CA GLY A 107 2.03 -3.03 2.12
C GLY A 107 0.86 -3.38 1.22
N THR A 108 0.36 -4.62 1.27
CA THR A 108 -0.84 -5.03 0.52
C THR A 108 -2.08 -4.23 0.93
N ASN A 109 -2.28 -3.98 2.23
CA ASN A 109 -3.39 -3.17 2.72
C ASN A 109 -3.28 -1.72 2.27
N MET A 110 -2.07 -1.14 2.32
CA MET A 110 -1.81 0.22 1.85
C MET A 110 -2.05 0.34 0.35
N ALA A 111 -1.59 -0.62 -0.45
CA ALA A 111 -1.87 -0.69 -1.89
C ALA A 111 -3.38 -0.78 -2.15
N GLY A 112 -4.10 -1.57 -1.36
CA GLY A 112 -5.55 -1.62 -1.41
C GLY A 112 -6.17 -0.25 -1.21
N ILE A 113 -5.81 0.51 -0.17
CA ILE A 113 -6.37 1.85 0.10
C ILE A 113 -6.17 2.79 -1.10
N ILE A 114 -5.03 2.69 -1.79
CA ILE A 114 -4.70 3.54 -2.94
C ILE A 114 -5.57 3.20 -4.15
N GLY A 115 -5.74 1.90 -4.44
CA GLY A 115 -6.56 1.42 -5.55
C GLY A 115 -5.73 0.75 -6.63
#